data_AF-A0A482XE91-F1
#
_entry.id   AF-A0A482XE91-F1
#
_cell.length_a   1.000
_cell.length_b   1.000
_cell.length_c   1.000
_cell.angle_alpha   90.00
_cell.angle_beta   90.00
_cell.angle_gamma   90.00
#
_symmetry.space_group_name_H-M   'P 1'
#
loop_
_entity.id
_entity.type
_entity.pdbx_description
1 polymer ?
#
loop_
_entity_poly.entity_id
_entity_poly.type
_entity_poly.pdbx_seq_one_letter_code
_entity_poly.pdbx_strand_id
1 'polypeptide(L)'
;MPEHIPRGDRVLEAGLINCSLPAPWLINRTGDSYRKRNQLRYMINVGRNIARETATTHYLLVSDIELYPSPGLIPKFLDMILRQDEPALQRKNPRVFVLQIFEVKRITHVPDDKNELVKMLRNGSAIAFHKYVCPSCHAVPRSDEWINTRPSADNSLKVFHIGKRKGRWEPIYIGTNRDPFYDERISWEGKGDKMPQGYVLCVYDYDLLVLDNAFLVHKPGIKRYTDDPVRPQLEKQNYDLINNVILPELEILFGKRQGCSVM
;
A
#
# COMPACT_ATOMS: atom_id res chain seq x y z
N MET A 1 -4.68 -5.23 29.68
CA MET A 1 -5.86 -4.85 28.87
C MET A 1 -6.36 -3.50 29.35
N PRO A 2 -6.87 -2.62 28.47
CA PRO A 2 -7.48 -1.38 28.93
C PRO A 2 -8.67 -1.68 29.84
N GLU A 3 -8.77 -0.95 30.96
CA GLU A 3 -9.88 -1.09 31.92
C GLU A 3 -11.22 -0.66 31.34
N HIS A 4 -11.21 0.14 30.26
CA HIS A 4 -12.40 0.61 29.59
C HIS A 4 -12.17 0.71 28.07
N ILE A 5 -13.02 0.04 27.29
CA ILE A 5 -13.12 0.24 25.84
C ILE A 5 -14.25 1.26 25.63
N PRO A 6 -13.98 2.47 25.11
CA PRO A 6 -15.02 3.44 24.83
C PRO A 6 -16.06 2.84 23.89
N ARG A 7 -17.34 2.98 24.23
CA ARG A 7 -18.40 2.52 23.33
C ARG A 7 -18.47 3.44 22.11
N GLY A 8 -18.43 2.85 20.91
CA GLY A 8 -18.36 3.59 19.64
C GLY A 8 -19.57 4.50 19.39
N ASP A 9 -20.76 4.12 19.87
CA ASP A 9 -21.97 4.93 19.87
C ASP A 9 -21.76 6.27 20.59
N ARG A 10 -21.17 6.26 21.80
CA ARG A 10 -20.88 7.48 22.57
C ARG A 10 -19.77 8.33 21.97
N VAL A 11 -18.81 7.74 21.26
CA VAL A 11 -17.76 8.50 20.54
C VAL A 11 -18.34 9.24 19.34
N LEU A 12 -19.31 8.63 18.65
CA LEU A 12 -20.03 9.25 17.54
C LEU A 12 -21.10 10.26 18.02
N GLU A 13 -21.73 10.03 19.18
CA GLU A 13 -22.66 10.95 19.82
C GLU A 13 -21.95 12.15 20.47
N ALA A 14 -20.71 12.00 20.96
CA ALA A 14 -19.93 13.05 21.63
C ALA A 14 -19.48 14.20 20.71
N GLY A 15 -19.80 14.15 19.43
CA GLY A 15 -19.48 15.21 18.49
C GLY A 15 -20.48 15.22 17.34
N LEU A 16 -21.62 15.89 17.54
CA LEU A 16 -22.34 16.49 16.42
C LEU A 16 -21.33 17.39 15.69
N ILE A 17 -20.73 16.87 14.62
CA ILE A 17 -19.76 17.60 13.81
C ILE A 17 -20.52 18.78 13.23
N ASN A 18 -20.24 19.99 13.73
CA ASN A 18 -20.81 21.20 13.17
C ASN A 18 -20.14 21.47 11.82
N CYS A 19 -20.76 21.01 10.74
CA CYS A 19 -20.31 21.20 9.36
C CYS A 19 -20.28 22.67 8.91
N SER A 20 -20.81 23.60 9.71
CA SER A 20 -20.66 25.05 9.47
C SER A 20 -19.31 25.60 9.95
N LEU A 21 -18.58 24.86 10.79
CA LEU A 21 -17.21 25.21 11.16
C LEU A 21 -16.23 24.80 10.05
N PRO A 22 -15.16 25.57 9.82
CA PRO A 22 -14.10 25.15 8.91
C PRO A 22 -13.54 23.80 9.34
N ALA A 23 -13.08 23.01 8.37
CA ALA A 23 -12.50 21.70 8.65
C ALA A 23 -11.38 21.81 9.71
N PRO A 24 -11.28 20.89 10.69
CA PRO A 24 -10.34 21.02 11.81
C PRO A 24 -8.87 21.22 11.39
N TRP A 25 -8.45 20.69 10.23
CA TRP A 25 -7.10 20.87 9.70
C TRP A 25 -6.84 22.25 9.06
N LEU A 26 -7.89 23.06 8.85
CA LEU A 26 -7.78 24.46 8.43
C LEU A 26 -7.62 25.40 9.63
N ILE A 27 -8.20 25.03 10.78
CA ILE A 27 -8.21 25.87 12.00
C ILE A 27 -7.05 25.50 12.93
N ASN A 28 -6.84 24.21 13.18
CA ASN A 28 -5.74 23.74 13.99
C ASN A 28 -4.49 23.64 13.13
N ARG A 29 -3.40 24.28 13.57
CA ARG A 29 -2.07 23.99 13.04
C ARG A 29 -1.84 22.48 13.18
N THR A 30 -1.42 21.84 12.09
CA THR A 30 -1.10 20.40 12.00
C THR A 30 -0.23 19.86 13.14
N GLY A 31 0.48 20.75 13.84
CA GLY A 31 1.31 20.46 15.00
C GLY A 31 0.61 20.23 16.34
N ASP A 32 -0.73 20.24 16.43
CA ASP A 32 -1.45 20.12 17.71
C ASP A 32 -2.63 19.12 17.69
N SER A 33 -2.48 18.03 16.92
CA SER A 33 -3.48 16.96 16.89
C SER A 33 -3.59 16.21 18.22
N TYR A 34 -4.75 15.61 18.50
CA TYR A 34 -4.94 14.73 19.66
C TYR A 34 -3.85 13.65 19.76
N ARG A 35 -3.49 13.05 18.63
CA ARG A 35 -2.40 12.06 18.52
C ARG A 35 -1.09 12.64 19.07
N LYS A 36 -0.73 13.85 18.68
CA LYS A 36 0.52 14.50 19.10
C LYS A 36 0.48 14.95 20.56
N ARG A 37 -0.63 15.54 21.03
CA ARG A 37 -0.81 15.95 22.44
C ARG A 37 -0.64 14.79 23.42
N ASN A 38 -1.11 13.61 23.03
CA ASN A 38 -1.05 12.39 23.84
C ASN A 38 0.13 11.47 23.47
N GLN A 39 1.07 11.94 22.63
CA GLN A 39 2.26 11.17 22.21
C GLN A 39 1.95 9.77 21.65
N LEU A 40 0.81 9.64 20.97
CA LEU A 40 0.34 8.37 20.43
C LEU A 40 1.03 8.06 19.10
N ARG A 41 1.35 6.78 18.90
CA ARG A 41 1.84 6.27 17.62
C ARG A 41 0.69 5.98 16.68
N TYR A 42 0.94 6.08 15.37
CA TYR A 42 -0.07 5.74 14.40
C TYR A 42 -0.13 4.23 14.15
N MET A 43 -1.22 3.62 14.62
CA MET A 43 -1.52 2.19 14.47
C MET A 43 -2.05 1.88 13.07
N ILE A 44 -1.18 2.03 12.06
CA ILE A 44 -1.58 1.90 10.65
C ILE A 44 -2.17 0.53 10.32
N ASN A 45 -1.64 -0.54 10.91
CA ASN A 45 -2.08 -1.91 10.60
C ASN A 45 -3.42 -2.26 11.25
N VAL A 46 -3.72 -1.72 12.43
CA VAL A 46 -5.07 -1.80 13.03
C VAL A 46 -6.08 -1.15 12.08
N GLY A 47 -5.79 0.06 11.59
CA GLY A 47 -6.66 0.76 10.64
C GLY A 47 -6.88 -0.03 9.33
N ARG A 48 -5.80 -0.64 8.80
CA ARG A 48 -5.91 -1.50 7.60
C ARG A 48 -6.78 -2.73 7.85
N ASN A 49 -6.59 -3.42 8.97
CA ASN A 49 -7.34 -4.63 9.27
C ASN A 49 -8.82 -4.32 9.52
N ILE A 50 -9.15 -3.26 10.25
CA ILE A 50 -10.55 -2.82 10.44
C ILE A 50 -11.20 -2.48 9.08
N ALA A 51 -10.53 -1.69 8.24
CA ALA A 51 -11.07 -1.32 6.92
C ALA A 51 -11.30 -2.55 6.04
N ARG A 52 -10.43 -3.54 6.16
CA ARG A 52 -10.49 -4.80 5.44
C ARG A 52 -11.63 -5.70 5.91
N GLU A 53 -11.75 -5.92 7.22
CA GLU A 53 -12.81 -6.74 7.82
C GLU A 53 -14.21 -6.16 7.62
N THR A 54 -14.32 -4.83 7.56
CA THR A 54 -15.59 -4.14 7.35
C THR A 54 -15.96 -3.94 5.87
N ALA A 55 -15.06 -4.24 4.94
CA ALA A 55 -15.34 -4.13 3.52
C ALA A 55 -16.33 -5.21 3.05
N THR A 56 -17.38 -4.78 2.35
CA THR A 56 -18.44 -5.65 1.83
C THR A 56 -18.15 -6.19 0.43
N THR A 57 -17.07 -5.77 -0.21
CA THR A 57 -16.67 -6.19 -1.56
C THR A 57 -15.72 -7.39 -1.52
N HIS A 58 -15.77 -8.24 -2.55
CA HIS A 58 -14.87 -9.40 -2.67
C HIS A 58 -13.41 -8.99 -2.87
N TYR A 59 -13.18 -8.03 -3.79
CA TYR A 59 -11.86 -7.48 -4.08
C TYR A 59 -11.62 -6.20 -3.28
N LEU A 60 -10.37 -6.04 -2.82
CA LEU A 60 -9.94 -4.96 -1.95
C LEU A 60 -8.64 -4.36 -2.49
N LEU A 61 -8.64 -3.06 -2.76
CA LEU A 61 -7.42 -2.32 -3.05
C LEU A 61 -6.85 -1.74 -1.75
N VAL A 62 -5.72 -2.28 -1.28
CA VAL A 62 -5.07 -1.80 -0.05
C VAL A 62 -4.15 -0.63 -0.39
N SER A 63 -4.68 0.59 -0.34
CA SER A 63 -3.96 1.80 -0.79
C SER A 63 -3.87 2.86 0.30
N ASP A 64 -2.77 3.61 0.31
CA ASP A 64 -2.66 4.83 1.11
C ASP A 64 -3.57 5.92 0.52
N ILE A 65 -4.11 6.81 1.37
CA ILE A 65 -5.08 7.85 0.97
C ILE A 65 -4.52 8.84 -0.08
N GLU A 66 -3.20 8.97 -0.15
CA GLU A 66 -2.50 9.87 -1.07
C GLU A 66 -2.22 9.23 -2.45
N LEU A 67 -2.56 7.95 -2.63
CA LEU A 67 -2.34 7.17 -3.83
C LEU A 67 -3.64 7.04 -4.65
N TYR A 68 -3.67 7.74 -5.78
CA TYR A 68 -4.83 7.81 -6.67
C TYR A 68 -4.71 6.74 -7.76
N PRO A 69 -5.70 5.85 -7.93
CA PRO A 69 -5.70 4.86 -9.02
C PRO A 69 -5.89 5.51 -10.38
N SER A 70 -5.24 4.94 -11.40
CA SER A 70 -5.42 5.32 -12.79
C SER A 70 -6.91 5.27 -13.20
N PRO A 71 -7.41 6.23 -14.00
CA PRO A 71 -8.81 6.25 -14.42
C PRO A 71 -9.30 4.93 -15.03
N GLY A 72 -10.50 4.50 -14.63
CA GLY A 72 -11.12 3.28 -15.11
C GLY A 72 -10.55 1.97 -14.54
N LEU A 73 -9.67 2.01 -13.53
CA LEU A 73 -9.09 0.81 -12.92
C LEU A 73 -10.15 -0.22 -12.52
N ILE A 74 -11.18 0.19 -11.78
CA ILE A 74 -12.21 -0.71 -11.24
C ILE A 74 -12.96 -1.47 -12.35
N PRO A 75 -13.62 -0.81 -13.32
CA PRO A 75 -14.35 -1.53 -14.37
C PRO A 75 -13.43 -2.41 -15.22
N LYS A 76 -12.22 -1.94 -15.55
CA LYS A 76 -11.26 -2.73 -16.34
C LYS A 76 -10.75 -3.96 -15.59
N PHE A 77 -10.53 -3.83 -14.29
CA PHE A 77 -10.12 -4.94 -13.43
C PHE A 77 -11.23 -5.99 -13.34
N LEU A 78 -12.46 -5.57 -13.06
CA LEU A 78 -13.60 -6.49 -13.01
C LEU A 78 -13.85 -7.18 -14.36
N ASP A 79 -13.73 -6.46 -15.47
CA ASP A 79 -13.82 -7.02 -16.82
C ASP A 79 -12.74 -8.10 -17.06
N MET A 80 -11.47 -7.83 -16.71
CA MET A 80 -10.40 -8.83 -16.79
C MET A 80 -10.68 -10.07 -15.95
N ILE A 81 -11.22 -9.90 -14.74
CA ILE A 81 -11.65 -11.02 -13.91
C ILE A 81 -12.81 -11.78 -14.56
N LEU A 82 -13.78 -11.11 -15.20
CA LEU A 82 -14.93 -11.77 -15.82
C LEU A 82 -14.56 -12.54 -17.09
N ARG A 83 -13.64 -12.01 -17.91
CA ARG A 83 -13.22 -12.66 -19.17
C ARG A 83 -12.50 -13.99 -18.93
N GLN A 84 -11.79 -14.14 -17.80
CA GLN A 84 -11.04 -15.36 -17.43
C GLN A 84 -10.05 -15.85 -18.51
N ASP A 85 -9.64 -14.97 -19.42
CA ASP A 85 -8.82 -15.24 -20.60
C ASP A 85 -7.30 -15.14 -20.32
N GLU A 86 -6.92 -14.57 -19.18
CA GLU A 86 -5.54 -14.46 -18.73
C GLU A 86 -5.01 -15.81 -18.20
N PRO A 87 -3.99 -16.43 -18.81
CA PRO A 87 -3.45 -17.73 -18.35
C PRO A 87 -2.95 -17.68 -16.89
N ALA A 88 -2.51 -16.51 -16.43
CA ALA A 88 -2.11 -16.27 -15.06
C ALA A 88 -3.24 -16.51 -14.04
N LEU A 89 -4.52 -16.34 -14.45
CA LEU A 89 -5.70 -16.60 -13.62
C LEU A 89 -5.97 -18.10 -13.44
N GLN A 90 -5.46 -18.95 -14.31
CA GLN A 90 -5.64 -20.42 -14.23
C GLN A 90 -4.60 -21.12 -13.33
N ARG A 91 -3.59 -20.38 -12.85
CA ARG A 91 -2.58 -20.92 -11.92
C ARG A 91 -3.21 -21.28 -10.58
N LYS A 92 -2.67 -22.31 -9.91
CA LYS A 92 -3.19 -22.83 -8.63
C LYS A 92 -2.76 -22.01 -7.41
N ASN A 93 -1.66 -21.27 -7.52
CA ASN A 93 -1.14 -20.49 -6.40
C ASN A 93 -2.12 -19.39 -5.98
N PRO A 94 -2.13 -19.00 -4.69
CA PRO A 94 -2.81 -17.79 -4.26
C PRO A 94 -2.19 -16.58 -4.97
N ARG A 95 -2.96 -15.52 -5.18
CA ARG A 95 -2.53 -14.40 -6.02
C ARG A 95 -3.06 -13.06 -5.54
N VAL A 96 -2.30 -12.02 -5.84
CA VAL A 96 -2.69 -10.62 -5.69
C VAL A 96 -2.31 -9.84 -6.94
N PHE A 97 -3.01 -8.75 -7.22
CA PHE A 97 -2.83 -7.96 -8.44
C PHE A 97 -2.11 -6.66 -8.13
N VAL A 98 -0.84 -6.56 -8.52
CA VAL A 98 0.05 -5.47 -8.15
C VAL A 98 -0.05 -4.32 -9.15
N LEU A 99 -0.07 -3.10 -8.61
CA LEU A 99 -0.09 -1.86 -9.37
C LEU A 99 1.28 -1.19 -9.34
N GLN A 100 1.65 -0.56 -10.46
CA GLN A 100 2.81 0.33 -10.48
C GLN A 100 2.53 1.61 -9.70
N ILE A 101 3.54 2.24 -9.11
CA ILE A 101 3.35 3.44 -8.30
C ILE A 101 4.31 4.53 -8.76
N PHE A 102 3.79 5.75 -8.90
CA PHE A 102 4.55 6.92 -9.34
C PHE A 102 4.25 8.13 -8.45
N GLU A 103 5.19 9.08 -8.38
CA GLU A 103 4.97 10.38 -7.75
C GLU A 103 4.95 11.46 -8.81
N VAL A 104 4.00 12.39 -8.70
CA VAL A 104 3.93 13.55 -9.57
C VAL A 104 4.28 14.81 -8.79
N LYS A 105 4.81 15.83 -9.49
CA LYS A 105 5.06 17.14 -8.87
C LYS A 105 3.76 17.75 -8.32
N ARG A 106 3.88 18.51 -7.23
CA ARG A 106 2.74 19.11 -6.51
C ARG A 106 1.82 19.95 -7.42
N ILE A 107 2.39 20.73 -8.32
CA ILE A 107 1.67 21.64 -9.22
C ILE A 107 1.19 20.97 -10.52
N THR A 108 1.52 19.69 -10.74
CA THR A 108 1.12 18.95 -11.94
C THR A 108 -0.12 18.14 -11.64
N HIS A 109 -1.02 17.96 -12.62
CA HIS A 109 -2.19 17.09 -12.46
C HIS A 109 -1.79 15.60 -12.41
N VAL A 110 -2.73 14.75 -12.02
CA VAL A 110 -2.56 13.29 -12.15
C VAL A 110 -2.75 12.91 -13.62
N PRO A 111 -1.94 12.00 -14.19
CA PRO A 111 -2.10 11.56 -15.57
C PRO A 111 -3.45 10.84 -15.78
N ASP A 112 -4.10 11.12 -16.91
CA ASP A 112 -5.36 10.51 -17.30
C ASP A 112 -5.17 9.06 -17.81
N ASP A 113 -3.99 8.76 -18.35
CA ASP A 113 -3.63 7.43 -18.83
C ASP A 113 -2.12 7.15 -18.76
N LYS A 114 -1.73 5.92 -19.14
CA LYS A 114 -0.33 5.50 -19.16
C LYS A 114 0.50 6.27 -20.20
N ASN A 115 -0.06 6.66 -21.34
CA ASN A 115 0.68 7.39 -22.36
C ASN A 115 1.11 8.76 -21.84
N GLU A 116 0.20 9.45 -21.14
CA GLU A 116 0.49 10.69 -20.46
C GLU A 116 1.51 10.51 -19.34
N LEU A 117 1.31 9.51 -18.47
CA LEU A 117 2.29 9.16 -17.44
C LEU A 117 3.70 8.97 -18.02
N VAL A 118 3.83 8.27 -19.15
CA VAL A 118 5.13 8.07 -19.84
C VAL A 118 5.71 9.40 -20.33
N LYS A 119 4.89 10.32 -20.87
CA LYS A 119 5.36 11.69 -21.22
C LYS A 119 5.83 12.45 -19.98
N MET A 120 5.11 12.30 -18.86
CA MET A 120 5.46 12.93 -17.58
C MET A 120 6.75 12.36 -16.97
N LEU A 121 7.01 11.07 -17.14
CA LEU A 121 8.27 10.44 -16.75
C LEU A 121 9.44 11.00 -17.58
N ARG A 122 9.25 11.15 -18.90
CA ARG A 122 10.27 11.69 -19.81
C ARG A 122 10.61 13.15 -19.54
N ASN A 123 9.61 13.98 -19.23
CA ASN A 123 9.82 15.40 -18.92
C ASN A 123 10.14 15.66 -17.42
N GLY A 124 10.20 14.60 -16.60
CA GLY A 124 10.53 14.68 -15.17
C GLY A 124 9.47 15.35 -14.30
N SER A 125 8.22 15.44 -14.75
CA SER A 125 7.07 15.84 -13.92
C SER A 125 6.48 14.69 -13.11
N ALA A 126 6.77 13.44 -13.50
CA ALA A 126 6.57 12.23 -12.73
C ALA A 126 7.89 11.48 -12.49
N ILE A 127 7.94 10.66 -11.45
CA ILE A 127 9.05 9.75 -11.13
C ILE A 127 8.49 8.42 -10.59
N ALA A 128 9.32 7.38 -10.59
CA ALA A 128 9.03 6.16 -9.83
C ALA A 128 8.84 6.46 -8.34
N PHE A 129 7.94 5.74 -7.68
CA PHE A 129 7.59 5.98 -6.29
C PHE A 129 8.77 5.84 -5.33
N HIS A 130 8.93 6.80 -4.43
CA HIS A 130 10.00 6.85 -3.44
C HIS A 130 11.41 6.85 -4.06
N LYS A 131 11.59 7.34 -5.30
CA LYS A 131 12.91 7.44 -5.97
C LYS A 131 13.94 8.22 -5.14
N TYR A 132 13.51 9.17 -4.31
CA TYR A 132 14.39 9.96 -3.45
C TYR A 132 14.29 9.61 -1.96
N VAL A 133 13.60 8.51 -1.62
CA VAL A 133 13.37 8.08 -0.22
C VAL A 133 13.85 6.65 -0.02
N CYS A 134 13.35 5.70 -0.82
CA CYS A 134 13.79 4.31 -0.83
C CYS A 134 13.51 3.67 -2.20
N PRO A 135 14.43 3.80 -3.18
CA PRO A 135 14.22 3.28 -4.53
C PRO A 135 13.91 1.78 -4.59
N SER A 136 14.50 0.99 -3.68
CA SER A 136 14.35 -0.47 -3.67
C SER A 136 13.09 -0.96 -2.94
N CYS A 137 12.48 -0.15 -2.06
CA CYS A 137 11.34 -0.60 -1.24
C CYS A 137 10.09 -0.83 -2.09
N HIS A 138 9.85 -0.03 -3.14
CA HIS A 138 8.67 -0.16 -4.00
C HIS A 138 9.01 -0.45 -5.47
N ALA A 139 10.23 -0.92 -5.74
CA ALA A 139 10.64 -1.31 -7.08
C ALA A 139 9.88 -2.56 -7.54
N VAL A 140 8.83 -2.36 -8.34
CA VAL A 140 8.10 -3.46 -8.97
C VAL A 140 9.02 -4.11 -10.02
N PRO A 141 9.11 -5.45 -10.07
CA PRO A 141 9.90 -6.14 -11.08
C PRO A 141 9.54 -5.72 -12.51
N ARG A 142 10.55 -5.56 -13.36
CA ARG A 142 10.41 -5.21 -14.79
C ARG A 142 9.70 -3.86 -15.02
N SER A 143 9.91 -2.90 -14.12
CA SER A 143 9.28 -1.57 -14.22
C SER A 143 9.63 -0.81 -15.50
N ASP A 144 10.89 -0.84 -15.93
CA ASP A 144 11.31 -0.16 -17.16
C ASP A 144 10.64 -0.78 -18.40
N GLU A 145 10.53 -2.11 -18.43
CA GLU A 145 9.82 -2.83 -19.49
C GLU A 145 8.32 -2.50 -19.47
N TRP A 146 7.72 -2.42 -18.28
CA TRP A 146 6.32 -2.02 -18.12
C TRP A 146 6.11 -0.61 -18.69
N ILE A 147 6.97 0.36 -18.38
CA ILE A 147 6.89 1.74 -18.88
C ILE A 147 6.92 1.78 -20.41
N ASN A 148 7.74 0.92 -21.03
CA ASN A 148 7.90 0.87 -22.48
C ASN A 148 6.87 0.02 -23.22
N THR A 149 6.08 -0.79 -22.49
CA THR A 149 5.02 -1.62 -23.07
C THR A 149 3.77 -0.79 -23.35
N ARG A 150 3.27 -0.84 -24.59
CA ARG A 150 2.04 -0.14 -24.97
C ARG A 150 0.81 -0.82 -24.35
N PRO A 151 -0.25 -0.06 -24.00
CA PRO A 151 -1.53 -0.64 -23.63
C PRO A 151 -2.07 -1.58 -24.71
N SER A 152 -2.90 -2.55 -24.32
CA SER A 152 -3.65 -3.39 -25.26
C SER A 152 -4.51 -2.52 -26.20
N ALA A 153 -4.69 -2.96 -27.45
CA ALA A 153 -5.38 -2.18 -28.48
C ALA A 153 -6.86 -1.88 -28.13
N ASP A 154 -7.49 -2.78 -27.38
CA ASP A 154 -8.84 -2.67 -26.83
C ASP A 154 -8.87 -1.95 -25.46
N ASN A 155 -7.72 -1.46 -24.97
CA ASN A 155 -7.55 -0.85 -23.65
C ASN A 155 -7.94 -1.79 -22.48
N SER A 156 -8.03 -3.09 -22.72
CA SER A 156 -8.28 -4.10 -21.70
C SER A 156 -7.09 -4.22 -20.74
N LEU A 157 -7.40 -4.56 -19.49
CA LEU A 157 -6.40 -4.87 -18.48
C LEU A 157 -5.96 -6.33 -18.64
N LYS A 158 -4.66 -6.58 -18.52
CA LYS A 158 -4.00 -7.88 -18.64
C LYS A 158 -2.91 -8.04 -17.59
N VAL A 159 -2.41 -9.27 -17.43
CA VAL A 159 -1.26 -9.53 -16.58
C VAL A 159 0.02 -9.31 -17.38
N PHE A 160 0.78 -8.27 -17.02
CA PHE A 160 2.07 -7.95 -17.64
C PHE A 160 3.17 -8.93 -17.20
N HIS A 161 3.22 -9.24 -15.91
CA HIS A 161 4.27 -10.08 -15.35
C HIS A 161 3.81 -10.79 -14.07
N ILE A 162 4.26 -12.02 -13.89
CA ILE A 162 4.06 -12.77 -12.64
C ILE A 162 5.34 -12.68 -11.82
N GLY A 163 5.30 -11.87 -10.77
CA GLY A 163 6.38 -11.73 -9.81
C GLY A 163 6.22 -12.65 -8.59
N LYS A 164 7.27 -12.68 -7.76
CA LYS A 164 7.27 -13.27 -6.43
C LYS A 164 7.74 -12.24 -5.42
N ARG A 165 7.23 -12.31 -4.19
CA ARG A 165 7.66 -11.43 -3.12
C ARG A 165 9.12 -11.72 -2.73
N LYS A 166 10.03 -10.78 -2.95
CA LYS A 166 11.47 -10.89 -2.67
C LYS A 166 12.03 -9.64 -1.97
N GLY A 167 12.98 -9.84 -1.05
CA GLY A 167 13.75 -8.76 -0.40
C GLY A 167 12.88 -7.74 0.34
N ARG A 168 13.08 -6.44 0.06
CA ARG A 168 12.36 -5.32 0.69
C ARG A 168 11.14 -4.82 -0.08
N TRP A 169 10.71 -5.54 -1.11
CA TRP A 169 9.63 -5.06 -1.96
C TRP A 169 8.30 -5.03 -1.20
N GLU A 170 7.69 -3.85 -1.08
CA GLU A 170 6.39 -3.60 -0.47
C GLU A 170 5.38 -3.27 -1.58
N PRO A 171 4.75 -4.29 -2.21
CA PRO A 171 3.78 -4.07 -3.27
C PRO A 171 2.49 -3.45 -2.70
N ILE A 172 1.87 -2.57 -3.50
CA ILE A 172 0.47 -2.19 -3.33
C ILE A 172 -0.35 -2.97 -4.34
N TYR A 173 -1.41 -3.63 -3.86
CA TYR A 173 -2.13 -4.61 -4.66
C TYR A 173 -3.63 -4.60 -4.40
N ILE A 174 -4.37 -5.15 -5.37
CA ILE A 174 -5.74 -5.59 -5.24
C ILE A 174 -5.70 -7.05 -4.78
N GLY A 175 -6.33 -7.34 -3.65
CA GLY A 175 -6.40 -8.66 -3.03
C GLY A 175 -7.83 -8.98 -2.63
N THR A 176 -7.98 -9.85 -1.62
CA THR A 176 -9.27 -10.26 -1.04
C THR A 176 -9.19 -10.37 0.48
N ASN A 177 -10.32 -10.60 1.14
CA ASN A 177 -10.36 -10.91 2.57
C ASN A 177 -9.71 -12.25 2.97
N ARG A 178 -9.19 -13.04 2.02
CA ARG A 178 -8.44 -14.29 2.29
C ARG A 178 -6.94 -14.10 2.46
N ASP A 179 -6.40 -12.95 2.05
CA ASP A 179 -4.96 -12.66 2.17
C ASP A 179 -4.51 -12.55 3.65
N PRO A 180 -3.21 -12.65 3.95
CA PRO A 180 -2.72 -12.48 5.32
C PRO A 180 -3.03 -11.08 5.88
N PHE A 181 -3.42 -11.00 7.15
CA PHE A 181 -3.60 -9.72 7.85
C PHE A 181 -2.25 -9.02 8.11
N TYR A 182 -2.32 -7.72 8.39
CA TYR A 182 -1.15 -6.96 8.83
C TYR A 182 -0.92 -7.16 10.33
N ASP A 183 0.34 -7.16 10.78
CA ASP A 183 0.65 -7.24 12.21
C ASP A 183 0.35 -5.90 12.90
N GLU A 184 -0.63 -5.90 13.79
CA GLU A 184 -1.17 -4.70 14.43
C GLU A 184 -0.24 -4.06 15.47
N ARG A 185 0.81 -4.76 15.90
CA ARG A 185 1.74 -4.29 16.92
C ARG A 185 2.73 -3.24 16.39
N ILE A 186 2.79 -3.07 15.07
CA ILE A 186 3.74 -2.21 14.38
C ILE A 186 3.14 -0.82 14.16
N SER A 187 3.92 0.22 14.46
CA SER A 187 3.53 1.60 14.17
C SER A 187 4.07 2.10 12.82
N TRP A 188 3.38 3.07 12.23
CA TRP A 188 3.80 3.65 10.95
C TRP A 188 5.15 4.38 11.03
N GLU A 189 5.41 5.06 12.14
CA GLU A 189 6.61 5.88 12.32
C GLU A 189 7.89 5.05 12.19
N GLY A 190 7.89 3.84 12.75
CA GLY A 190 9.03 2.92 12.70
C GLY A 190 9.20 2.15 11.40
N LYS A 191 8.37 2.40 10.37
CA LYS A 191 8.44 1.76 9.04
C LYS A 191 8.32 0.23 9.11
N GLY A 192 8.45 -0.43 7.95
CA GLY A 192 8.41 -1.90 7.84
C GLY A 192 7.04 -2.51 8.11
N ASP A 193 5.98 -1.68 8.13
CA ASP A 193 4.62 -2.07 8.50
C ASP A 193 4.00 -3.15 7.60
N LYS A 194 4.51 -3.33 6.37
CA LYS A 194 4.03 -4.37 5.44
C LYS A 194 4.96 -5.59 5.37
N MET A 195 6.13 -5.52 6.01
CA MET A 195 7.15 -6.57 5.89
C MET A 195 6.72 -7.92 6.48
N PRO A 196 6.07 -7.99 7.67
CA PRO A 196 5.50 -9.24 8.18
C PRO A 196 4.48 -9.87 7.22
N GLN A 197 3.55 -9.07 6.69
CA GLN A 197 2.57 -9.57 5.72
C GLN A 197 3.28 -10.08 4.45
N GLY A 198 4.26 -9.32 3.95
CA GLY A 198 5.09 -9.72 2.81
C GLY A 198 5.82 -11.05 3.02
N TYR A 199 6.28 -11.33 4.23
CA TYR A 199 6.85 -12.62 4.57
C TYR A 199 5.82 -13.75 4.40
N VAL A 200 4.61 -13.59 4.94
CA VAL A 200 3.56 -14.62 4.82
C VAL A 200 3.16 -14.84 3.36
N LEU A 201 3.03 -13.78 2.56
CA LEU A 201 2.78 -13.89 1.11
C LEU A 201 3.89 -14.71 0.41
N CYS A 202 5.15 -14.52 0.79
CA CYS A 202 6.28 -15.26 0.23
C CYS A 202 6.25 -16.76 0.62
N VAL A 203 6.01 -17.05 1.91
CA VAL A 203 5.94 -18.42 2.42
C VAL A 203 4.83 -19.21 1.74
N TYR A 204 3.67 -18.61 1.54
CA TYR A 204 2.53 -19.21 0.83
C TYR A 204 2.62 -19.19 -0.70
N ASP A 205 3.80 -18.85 -1.23
CA ASP A 205 4.07 -18.87 -2.67
C ASP A 205 3.10 -18.05 -3.53
N TYR A 206 2.67 -16.89 -3.02
CA TYR A 206 1.79 -16.01 -3.76
C TYR A 206 2.37 -15.64 -5.13
N ASP A 207 1.53 -15.65 -6.15
CA ASP A 207 1.80 -15.02 -7.44
C ASP A 207 1.44 -13.53 -7.34
N LEU A 208 2.41 -12.66 -7.58
CA LEU A 208 2.21 -11.20 -7.61
C LEU A 208 2.00 -10.79 -9.06
N LEU A 209 0.75 -10.71 -9.49
CA LEU A 209 0.35 -10.42 -10.86
C LEU A 209 0.45 -8.92 -11.12
N VAL A 210 1.56 -8.47 -11.71
CA VAL A 210 1.75 -7.08 -12.11
C VAL A 210 0.82 -6.79 -13.27
N LEU A 211 -0.10 -5.86 -13.07
CA LEU A 211 -1.10 -5.48 -14.06
C LEU A 211 -0.47 -4.56 -15.12
N ASP A 212 -0.82 -4.76 -16.40
CA ASP A 212 -0.53 -3.78 -17.43
C ASP A 212 -1.43 -2.55 -17.26
N ASN A 213 -1.04 -1.40 -17.81
CA ASN A 213 -1.90 -0.20 -17.92
C ASN A 213 -2.67 0.27 -16.66
N ALA A 214 -2.25 -0.18 -15.48
CA ALA A 214 -2.85 0.13 -14.19
C ALA A 214 -1.77 0.56 -13.21
N PHE A 215 -1.98 1.72 -12.60
CA PHE A 215 -0.99 2.36 -11.75
C PHE A 215 -1.65 3.24 -10.70
N LEU A 216 -0.86 3.61 -9.69
CA LEU A 216 -1.19 4.54 -8.63
C LEU A 216 -0.31 5.78 -8.74
N VAL A 217 -0.89 6.92 -8.41
CA VAL A 217 -0.21 8.22 -8.45
C VAL A 217 -0.26 8.83 -7.07
N HIS A 218 0.91 9.08 -6.49
CA HIS A 218 1.07 9.85 -5.28
C HIS A 218 1.00 11.35 -5.60
N LYS A 219 -0.06 12.03 -5.11
CA LYS A 219 -0.41 13.42 -5.51
C LYS A 219 -0.21 14.57 -4.49
N PRO A 220 0.34 14.39 -3.29
CA PRO A 220 0.87 15.52 -2.50
C PRO A 220 2.08 16.21 -3.14
N GLY A 221 2.85 15.47 -3.93
CA GLY A 221 4.11 15.89 -4.51
C GLY A 221 5.16 14.77 -4.48
N ILE A 222 6.34 15.04 -5.05
CA ILE A 222 7.50 14.16 -4.95
C ILE A 222 8.05 14.20 -3.52
N LYS A 223 7.99 13.06 -2.82
CA LYS A 223 8.56 12.91 -1.48
C LYS A 223 10.08 12.94 -1.55
N ARG A 224 10.67 13.59 -0.55
CA ARG A 224 12.10 13.64 -0.31
C ARG A 224 12.35 13.23 1.13
N TYR A 225 13.53 12.68 1.38
CA TYR A 225 13.97 12.43 2.74
C TYR A 225 13.86 13.71 3.55
N THR A 226 13.19 13.61 4.70
CA THR A 226 13.08 14.68 5.68
C THR A 226 13.70 14.14 6.95
N ASP A 227 14.67 14.85 7.51
CA ASP A 227 15.32 14.42 8.73
C ASP A 227 14.37 14.57 9.92
N ASP A 228 14.23 13.49 10.69
CA ASP A 228 13.39 13.43 11.88
C ASP A 228 14.19 12.72 12.97
N PRO A 229 14.67 13.43 14.00
CA PRO A 229 15.61 12.89 14.98
C PRO A 229 15.01 11.77 15.85
N VAL A 230 13.68 11.70 15.96
CA VAL A 230 13.01 10.66 16.76
C VAL A 230 12.83 9.38 15.95
N ARG A 231 12.77 9.51 14.62
CA ARG A 231 12.41 8.41 13.73
C ARG A 231 13.39 7.22 13.76
N PRO A 232 14.72 7.41 13.81
CA PRO A 232 15.66 6.28 13.93
C PRO A 232 15.40 5.38 15.14
N GLN A 233 15.03 5.96 16.28
CA GLN A 233 14.74 5.18 17.49
C GLN A 233 13.46 4.35 17.31
N LEU A 234 12.44 4.91 16.68
CA LEU A 234 11.19 4.20 16.38
C LEU A 234 11.40 3.11 15.33
N GLU A 235 12.24 3.35 14.32
CA GLU A 235 12.64 2.35 13.33
C GLU A 235 13.37 1.18 13.99
N LYS A 236 14.29 1.46 14.92
CA LYS A 236 14.95 0.41 15.70
C LYS A 236 13.96 -0.40 16.53
N GLN A 237 12.98 0.24 17.17
CA GLN A 237 11.98 -0.47 17.96
C GLN A 237 11.10 -1.40 17.11
N ASN A 238 10.62 -0.93 15.95
CA ASN A 238 9.89 -1.80 15.01
C ASN A 238 10.79 -2.92 14.50
N TYR A 239 12.05 -2.62 14.16
CA TYR A 239 13.01 -3.63 13.72
C TYR A 239 13.22 -4.73 14.77
N ASP A 240 13.45 -4.34 16.03
CA ASP A 240 13.68 -5.27 17.14
C ASP A 240 12.42 -6.12 17.38
N LEU A 241 11.23 -5.50 17.34
CA LEU A 241 9.95 -6.21 17.47
C LEU A 241 9.75 -7.20 16.30
N ILE A 242 9.99 -6.76 15.07
CA ILE A 242 9.82 -7.60 13.87
C ILE A 242 10.75 -8.81 13.93
N ASN A 243 12.03 -8.62 14.24
CA ASN A 243 13.03 -9.68 14.15
C ASN A 243 13.03 -10.62 15.36
N ASN A 244 12.81 -10.09 16.57
CA ASN A 244 12.96 -10.88 17.78
C ASN A 244 11.65 -11.48 18.29
N VAL A 245 10.50 -11.00 17.81
CA VAL A 245 9.17 -11.45 18.27
C VAL A 245 8.30 -11.88 17.10
N ILE A 246 8.01 -10.97 16.16
CA ILE A 246 7.03 -11.24 15.10
C ILE A 246 7.53 -12.35 14.17
N LEU A 247 8.75 -12.26 13.65
CA LEU A 247 9.28 -13.25 12.71
C LEU A 247 9.29 -14.66 13.32
N PRO A 248 9.83 -14.91 14.53
CA PRO A 248 9.72 -16.22 15.18
C PRO A 248 8.28 -16.76 15.28
N GLU A 249 7.32 -15.89 15.62
CA GLU A 249 5.90 -16.29 15.66
C GLU A 249 5.36 -16.62 14.26
N LEU A 250 5.67 -15.83 13.24
CA LEU A 250 5.27 -16.11 11.86
C LEU A 250 5.88 -17.43 11.35
N GLU A 251 7.13 -17.72 11.69
CA GLU A 251 7.80 -18.96 11.33
C GLU A 251 7.12 -20.18 11.95
N ILE A 252 6.56 -20.05 13.16
CA ILE A 252 5.79 -21.09 13.83
C ILE A 252 4.40 -21.25 13.19
N LEU A 253 3.71 -20.13 12.94
CA LEU A 253 2.33 -20.12 12.45
C LEU A 253 2.21 -20.51 10.97
N PHE A 254 3.17 -20.06 10.15
CA PHE A 254 3.08 -20.13 8.68
C PHE A 254 4.21 -20.97 8.07
N GLY A 255 5.24 -21.29 8.83
CA GLY A 255 6.41 -22.04 8.37
C GLY A 255 7.49 -21.14 7.76
N LYS A 256 8.55 -21.78 7.27
CA LYS A 256 9.70 -21.14 6.61
C LYS A 256 9.77 -21.53 5.15
N ARG A 257 10.27 -20.62 4.31
CA ARG A 257 10.61 -20.91 2.92
C ARG A 257 11.88 -20.18 2.52
N GLN A 258 12.77 -20.88 1.81
CA GLN A 258 14.04 -20.32 1.36
C GLN A 258 13.82 -19.05 0.52
N GLY A 259 14.52 -17.97 0.87
CA GLY A 259 14.41 -16.67 0.20
C GLY A 259 13.29 -15.76 0.70
N CYS A 260 12.47 -16.20 1.66
CA CYS A 260 11.48 -15.36 2.33
C CYS A 260 12.08 -14.68 3.56
N SER A 261 11.88 -13.36 3.65
CA SER A 261 12.43 -12.53 4.71
C SER A 261 11.51 -11.34 5.02
N VAL A 262 11.60 -10.84 6.25
CA VAL A 262 10.98 -9.57 6.69
C VAL A 262 11.88 -8.35 6.45
N MET A 263 12.98 -8.53 5.71
CA MET A 263 13.99 -7.52 5.35
C MET A 263 14.71 -7.85 4.05
#